data_AF-A0A7K1ABN5-F1
#
_entry.id   AF-A0A7K1ABN5-F1
#
_cell.length_a   1.000
_cell.length_b   1.000
_cell.length_c   1.000
_cell.angle_alpha   90.00
_cell.angle_beta   90.00
_cell.angle_gamma   90.00
#
_symmetry.space_group_name_H-M   'P 1'
#
loop_
_entity.id
_entity.type
_entity.pdbx_description
1 polymer ?
#
loop_
_entity_poly.entity_id
_entity_poly.type
_entity_poly.pdbx_seq_one_letter_code
_entity_poly.pdbx_strand_id
1 'polypeptide(L)'
;MSIKPGLDLANFDKNVKPQDDLYLHTNGKWIRETEIPADQAIHGSFHELRDAAEEAVRDILLEASANPQPGVSQQIGDLYNSFLNEELA
;
A
#
# COMPACT_ATOMS: atom_id res chain seq x y z
N MET A 1 0.70 3.32 27.98
CA MET A 1 0.67 3.13 26.51
C MET A 1 0.51 4.50 25.88
N SER A 2 1.43 4.91 25.01
CA SER A 2 1.26 6.17 24.27
C SER A 2 0.25 5.94 23.15
N ILE A 3 -0.83 6.72 23.11
CA ILE A 3 -1.85 6.63 22.07
C ILE A 3 -1.29 7.33 20.83
N LYS A 4 -1.24 6.61 19.70
CA LYS A 4 -1.03 7.26 18.41
C LYS A 4 -2.27 8.11 18.09
N PRO A 5 -2.12 9.42 17.85
CA PRO A 5 -3.24 10.25 17.44
C PRO A 5 -3.90 9.68 16.18
N GLY A 6 -5.24 9.65 16.13
CA GLY A 6 -5.99 9.15 14.97
C GLY A 6 -6.04 10.12 13.79
N LEU A 7 -5.43 11.30 13.93
CA LEU A 7 -5.33 12.32 12.88
C LEU A 7 -3.86 12.66 12.67
N ASP A 8 -3.45 12.63 11.40
CA ASP A 8 -2.16 13.17 10.98
C ASP A 8 -2.29 14.67 10.71
N LEU A 9 -1.86 15.47 11.68
CA LEU A 9 -1.92 16.93 11.59
C LEU A 9 -0.77 17.52 10.76
N ALA A 10 0.22 16.72 10.36
CA ALA A 10 1.36 17.20 9.59
C ALA A 10 0.99 17.61 8.15
N ASN A 11 -0.10 17.03 7.62
CA ASN A 11 -0.60 17.29 6.27
C ASN A 11 -1.62 18.44 6.18
N PHE A 12 -1.99 19.03 7.32
CA PHE A 12 -2.95 20.12 7.35
C PHE A 12 -2.37 21.40 6.74
N ASP A 13 -3.10 22.00 5.81
CA ASP A 13 -2.82 23.31 5.26
C ASP A 13 -3.57 24.40 6.03
N LYS A 14 -2.84 25.08 6.92
CA LYS A 14 -3.40 26.15 7.77
C LYS A 14 -3.73 27.45 7.02
N ASN A 15 -3.35 27.56 5.73
CA ASN A 15 -3.72 28.71 4.92
C ASN A 15 -5.16 28.58 4.35
N VAL A 16 -5.69 27.36 4.30
CA VAL A 16 -7.08 27.09 3.91
C VAL A 16 -7.94 27.07 5.17
N LYS A 17 -9.02 27.85 5.21
CA LYS A 17 -9.96 27.76 6.34
C LYS A 17 -10.80 26.49 6.21
N PRO A 18 -10.99 25.72 7.30
CA PRO A 18 -11.75 24.46 7.23
C PRO A 18 -13.24 24.66 6.91
N GLN A 19 -13.79 25.87 7.16
CA GLN A 19 -15.16 26.21 6.80
C GLN A 19 -15.35 26.45 5.30
N ASP A 20 -14.27 26.82 4.60
CA ASP A 20 -14.29 27.11 3.18
C ASP A 20 -14.04 25.83 2.37
N ASP A 21 -13.03 25.04 2.78
CA ASP A 21 -12.73 23.73 2.19
C ASP A 21 -12.02 22.83 3.21
N LEU A 22 -12.80 21.92 3.82
CA LEU A 22 -12.25 20.97 4.79
C LEU A 22 -11.26 20.00 4.14
N TYR A 23 -11.48 19.58 2.89
CA TYR A 23 -10.64 18.59 2.23
C TYR A 23 -9.24 19.13 1.95
N LEU A 24 -9.14 20.34 1.41
CA LEU A 24 -7.84 21.01 1.23
C LEU A 24 -7.24 21.48 2.56
N HIS A 25 -8.04 21.82 3.56
CA HIS A 25 -7.50 22.11 4.89
C HIS A 25 -6.79 20.90 5.50
N THR A 26 -7.34 19.69 5.40
CA THR A 26 -6.73 18.50 6.03
C THR A 26 -5.66 17.83 5.17
N ASN A 27 -5.81 17.88 3.84
CA ASN A 27 -4.95 17.12 2.90
C ASN A 27 -4.10 18.01 1.97
N GLY A 28 -4.26 19.33 2.02
CA GLY A 28 -3.72 20.23 1.00
C GLY A 28 -2.20 20.20 0.87
N LYS A 29 -1.47 19.94 1.96
CA LYS A 29 -0.02 19.74 1.89
C LYS A 29 0.33 18.45 1.13
N TRP A 30 -0.28 17.33 1.51
CA TRP A 30 -0.08 16.03 0.85
C TRP A 30 -0.40 16.09 -0.64
N ILE A 31 -1.51 16.74 -1.03
CA ILE A 31 -1.90 16.90 -2.44
C ILE A 31 -0.83 17.62 -3.26
N ARG A 32 -0.09 18.57 -2.67
CA ARG A 32 0.95 19.33 -3.38
C ARG A 32 2.29 18.60 -3.45
N GLU A 33 2.61 17.81 -2.43
CA GLU A 33 3.94 17.23 -2.25
C GLU A 33 4.01 15.77 -2.71
N THR A 34 2.89 15.06 -2.73
CA THR A 34 2.86 13.64 -3.10
C THR A 34 2.70 13.47 -4.60
N GLU A 35 3.66 12.79 -5.21
CA GLU A 35 3.59 12.35 -6.61
C GLU A 35 2.82 11.03 -6.72
N ILE A 36 2.02 10.88 -7.77
CA ILE A 36 1.38 9.60 -8.08
C ILE A 36 2.47 8.66 -8.63
N PRO A 37 2.66 7.46 -8.05
CA PRO A 37 3.61 6.48 -8.59
C PRO A 37 3.36 6.18 -10.07
N ALA A 38 4.42 5.96 -10.84
CA ALA A 38 4.33 5.86 -12.30
C ALA A 38 3.51 4.66 -12.81
N ASP A 39 3.35 3.63 -11.99
CA ASP A 39 2.54 2.43 -12.22
C ASP A 39 1.08 2.58 -11.76
N GLN A 40 0.71 3.74 -11.19
CA GLN A 40 -0.61 4.01 -10.65
C GLN A 40 -1.29 5.16 -11.39
N ALA A 41 -2.59 5.03 -11.65
CA ALA A 41 -3.40 6.12 -12.21
C ALA A 41 -3.91 7.09 -11.12
N ILE A 42 -4.03 6.59 -9.88
CA ILE A 42 -4.51 7.30 -8.70
C ILE A 42 -3.73 6.82 -7.48
N HIS A 43 -3.51 7.70 -6.51
CA HIS A 43 -2.80 7.37 -5.28
C HIS A 43 -3.46 8.06 -4.07
N GLY A 44 -3.27 7.48 -2.88
CA GLY A 44 -3.86 7.95 -1.63
C GLY A 44 -3.93 6.85 -0.59
N SER A 45 -4.53 7.14 0.57
CA SER A 45 -4.51 6.24 1.74
C SER A 45 -4.99 4.81 1.48
N PHE A 46 -6.00 4.60 0.63
CA PHE A 46 -6.44 3.26 0.27
C PHE A 46 -5.42 2.48 -0.57
N HIS A 47 -4.65 3.18 -1.41
CA HIS A 47 -3.58 2.57 -2.20
C HIS A 47 -2.38 2.28 -1.30
N GLU A 48 -2.02 3.18 -0.39
CA GLU A 48 -0.99 2.90 0.63
C GLU A 48 -1.31 1.65 1.45
N LEU A 49 -2.58 1.48 1.86
CA LEU A 49 -3.02 0.27 2.58
C LEU A 49 -3.00 -0.99 1.70
N ARG A 50 -3.38 -0.87 0.42
CA ARG A 50 -3.32 -1.98 -0.53
C ARG A 50 -1.89 -2.41 -0.75
N ASP A 51 -0.99 -1.48 -1.01
CA ASP A 51 0.41 -1.75 -1.31
C ASP A 51 1.07 -2.45 -0.09
N ALA A 52 0.79 -2.00 1.14
CA ALA A 52 1.23 -2.68 2.36
C ALA A 52 0.64 -4.11 2.52
N ALA A 53 -0.61 -4.32 2.11
CA ALA A 53 -1.22 -5.64 2.13
C ALA A 53 -0.62 -6.57 1.06
N GLU A 54 -0.31 -6.05 -0.12
CA GLU A 54 0.37 -6.78 -1.19
C GLU A 54 1.77 -7.22 -0.76
N GLU A 55 2.53 -6.36 -0.08
CA GLU A 55 3.82 -6.73 0.53
C GLU A 55 3.68 -7.88 1.53
N ALA A 56 2.72 -7.80 2.45
CA ALA A 56 2.48 -8.85 3.43
C ALA A 56 2.05 -10.19 2.77
N VAL A 57 1.20 -10.13 1.74
CA VAL A 57 0.83 -11.32 0.97
C VAL A 57 2.03 -11.88 0.24
N ARG A 58 2.85 -11.04 -0.40
CA ARG A 58 4.07 -11.45 -1.10
C ARG A 58 5.02 -12.19 -0.16
N ASP A 59 5.18 -11.74 1.08
CA ASP A 59 6.02 -12.42 2.06
C ASP A 59 5.51 -13.85 2.37
N ILE A 60 4.19 -14.01 2.51
CA ILE A 60 3.56 -15.33 2.70
C ILE A 60 3.79 -16.23 1.47
N LEU A 61 3.66 -15.68 0.25
CA LEU A 61 3.90 -16.41 -1.00
C LEU A 61 5.37 -16.86 -1.09
N LEU A 62 6.31 -16.00 -0.72
CA LEU A 62 7.74 -16.32 -0.70
C LEU A 62 8.06 -17.41 0.33
N GLU A 63 7.46 -17.37 1.52
CA GLU A 63 7.61 -18.42 2.53
C GLU A 63 7.09 -19.78 2.02
N ALA A 64 5.90 -19.79 1.41
CA ALA A 64 5.30 -21.00 0.85
C ALA A 64 6.11 -21.57 -0.32
N SER A 65 6.69 -20.70 -1.15
CA SER A 65 7.58 -21.09 -2.25
C SER A 65 8.91 -21.68 -1.74
N ALA A 66 9.49 -21.09 -0.69
CA ALA A 66 10.76 -21.54 -0.14
C ALA A 66 10.64 -22.85 0.68
N ASN A 67 9.53 -23.04 1.40
CA ASN A 67 9.31 -24.20 2.29
C ASN A 67 7.95 -24.87 2.05
N PRO A 68 7.71 -25.44 0.86
CA PRO A 68 6.40 -25.93 0.47
C PRO A 68 5.93 -27.07 1.37
N GLN A 69 4.75 -26.91 1.97
CA GLN A 69 4.06 -28.00 2.67
C GLN A 69 3.04 -28.65 1.72
N PRO A 70 2.91 -30.00 1.71
CA PRO A 70 1.94 -30.68 0.86
C PRO A 70 0.52 -30.11 0.98
N GLY A 71 -0.15 -29.92 -0.14
CA GLY A 71 -1.48 -29.32 -0.21
C GLY A 71 -1.44 -27.84 -0.63
N VAL A 72 -2.24 -27.00 0.03
CA VAL A 72 -2.49 -25.60 -0.40
C VAL A 72 -1.20 -24.76 -0.39
N SER A 73 -0.30 -24.96 0.58
CA SER A 73 0.97 -24.23 0.64
C SER A 73 1.81 -24.49 -0.62
N GLN A 74 2.00 -25.75 -1.01
CA GLN A 74 2.70 -26.10 -2.24
C GLN A 74 2.02 -25.52 -3.48
N GLN A 75 0.69 -25.62 -3.60
CA GLN A 75 -0.05 -25.09 -4.75
C GLN A 75 0.14 -23.57 -4.94
N ILE A 76 0.13 -22.82 -3.84
CA ILE A 76 0.33 -21.37 -3.85
C ILE A 76 1.77 -21.02 -4.24
N GLY A 77 2.77 -21.71 -3.68
CA GLY A 77 4.18 -21.51 -4.01
C GLY A 77 4.49 -21.81 -5.48
N ASP A 78 3.96 -22.93 -5.99
CA ASP A 78 4.15 -23.35 -7.38
C ASP A 78 3.50 -22.36 -8.38
N LEU A 79 2.29 -21.88 -8.07
CA LEU A 79 1.60 -20.88 -8.90
C LEU A 79 2.35 -19.54 -8.92
N TYR A 80 2.86 -19.10 -7.78
CA TYR A 80 3.63 -17.85 -7.70
C TYR A 80 4.93 -17.94 -8.52
N ASN A 81 5.66 -19.05 -8.40
CA ASN A 81 6.88 -19.27 -9.17
C ASN A 81 6.62 -19.40 -10.68
N SER A 82 5.50 -20.00 -11.08
CA SER A 82 5.16 -20.13 -12.51
C SER A 82 4.89 -18.79 -13.16
N PHE A 83 4.30 -17.84 -12.43
CA PHE A 83 4.09 -16.47 -12.90
C PHE A 83 5.39 -15.66 -12.99
N LEU A 84 6.28 -15.79 -12.00
CA LEU A 84 7.51 -15.00 -11.94
C LEU A 84 8.62 -15.47 -12.88
N ASN A 85 8.56 -16.70 -13.39
CA ASN A 85 9.59 -17.22 -14.29
C ASN A 85 9.42 -16.66 -15.72
N GLU A 86 9.85 -15.42 -15.92
CA GLU A 86 9.75 -14.72 -17.20
C GLU A 86 10.54 -15.40 -18.33
N GLU A 87 11.60 -16.16 -18.02
CA GLU A 87 12.39 -16.89 -19.03
C GLU A 87 11.62 -18.05 -19.69
N LEU A 88 10.53 -18.51 -19.06
CA LEU A 88 9.69 -19.59 -19.57
C LEU A 88 8.62 -19.10 -20.57
N ALA A 89 8.38 -17.78 -20.65
CA ALA A 89 7.39 -17.15 -21.52
C ALA A 89 7.92 -16.91 -22.95
#